data_AF-A0A9D5UJC0-F1
#
_entry.id   AF-A0A9D5UJC0-F1
#
_cell.length_a   1.000
_cell.length_b   1.000
_cell.length_c   1.000
_cell.angle_alpha   90.00
_cell.angle_beta   90.00
_cell.angle_gamma   90.00
#
_symmetry.space_group_name_H-M   'P 1'
#
loop_
_entity.id
_entity.type
_entity.pdbx_description
1 polymer ?
#
loop_
_entity_poly.entity_id
_entity_poly.type
_entity_poly.pdbx_seq_one_letter_code
_entity_poly.pdbx_strand_id
1 'polypeptide(L)'
;MSSDLLDNQKFYKVSGYIATHLNEINAIKKSAVRFHAREVLQELDSEHKALKLVTTDTKAGNTYRGRLQDGKFHGYGVLTYQSGRVDKGIWQQNKLHEGHKHHSNGTCYKGVWENGKQQGIGIQYLCHDDKPAANTQYYGNLLNGKPNGFGIMCYRDASIYVGDWQNAQRHGQGVIFSVKRFYMGQWLNDKRHGFGIHSCYEGEKYDGEWKLNHFHQYDMHEGIEWHLNLYPSQLYGNAELLFHHNRVPT
;
A
#
# COMPACT_ATOMS: atom_id res chain seq x y z
N MET A 1 -12.46 5.73 36.98
CA MET A 1 -12.79 6.83 36.04
C MET A 1 -11.60 7.32 35.20
N SER A 2 -10.34 6.92 35.46
CA SER A 2 -9.17 7.42 34.71
C SER A 2 -8.68 6.53 33.55
N SER A 3 -9.03 5.25 33.50
CA SER A 3 -8.62 4.32 32.43
C SER A 3 -9.24 4.66 31.08
N ASP A 4 -10.54 4.98 31.08
CA ASP A 4 -11.34 5.11 29.85
C ASP A 4 -11.04 6.41 29.09
N LEU A 5 -10.74 7.48 29.83
CA LEU A 5 -10.28 8.76 29.26
C LEU A 5 -8.91 8.62 28.58
N LEU A 6 -8.00 7.87 29.19
CA LEU A 6 -6.67 7.65 28.65
C LEU A 6 -6.71 6.74 27.42
N ASP A 7 -7.59 5.73 27.39
CA ASP A 7 -7.80 4.84 26.24
C ASP A 7 -8.37 5.60 25.04
N ASN A 8 -9.33 6.49 25.29
CA ASN A 8 -9.90 7.37 24.26
C ASN A 8 -8.84 8.27 23.61
N GLN A 9 -7.95 8.91 24.39
CA GLN A 9 -6.83 9.70 23.85
C GLN A 9 -5.89 8.91 22.91
N LYS A 10 -5.75 7.58 23.09
CA LYS A 10 -4.92 6.71 22.23
C LYS A 10 -5.55 6.53 20.87
N PHE A 11 -6.85 6.21 20.85
CA PHE A 11 -7.62 6.11 19.62
C PHE A 11 -7.63 7.43 18.87
N TYR A 12 -7.70 8.57 19.56
CA TYR A 12 -7.63 9.88 18.90
C TYR A 12 -6.30 10.14 18.19
N LYS A 13 -5.15 9.74 18.74
CA LYS A 13 -3.84 9.96 18.10
C LYS A 13 -3.66 9.12 16.84
N VAL A 14 -3.96 7.82 16.92
CA VAL A 14 -3.91 6.92 15.76
C VAL A 14 -4.95 7.32 14.71
N SER A 15 -6.18 7.60 15.15
CA SER A 15 -7.26 8.09 14.29
C SER A 15 -6.86 9.41 13.63
N GLY A 16 -6.18 10.30 14.35
CA GLY A 16 -5.62 11.54 13.82
C GLY A 16 -4.63 11.31 12.69
N TYR A 17 -3.64 10.44 12.88
CA TYR A 17 -2.70 10.08 11.80
C TYR A 17 -3.41 9.51 10.57
N ILE A 18 -4.36 8.58 10.77
CA ILE A 18 -5.15 8.03 9.67
C ILE A 18 -6.00 9.10 8.97
N ALA A 19 -6.53 10.07 9.72
CA ALA A 19 -7.28 11.19 9.17
C ALA A 19 -6.40 12.12 8.33
N THR A 20 -5.15 12.37 8.75
CA THR A 20 -4.20 13.18 7.95
C THR A 20 -3.85 12.54 6.61
N HIS A 21 -3.90 11.20 6.51
CA HIS A 21 -3.61 10.43 5.29
C HIS A 21 -4.88 9.90 4.59
N LEU A 22 -6.04 10.48 4.87
CA LEU A 22 -7.31 9.98 4.35
C LEU A 22 -7.39 10.08 2.82
N ASN A 23 -6.75 11.09 2.23
CA ASN A 23 -6.72 11.29 0.78
C ASN A 23 -5.95 10.16 0.08
N GLU A 24 -4.77 9.81 0.58
CA GLU A 24 -3.93 8.72 0.08
C GLU A 24 -4.64 7.38 0.24
N ILE A 25 -5.21 7.13 1.41
CA ILE A 25 -5.98 5.91 1.69
C ILE A 25 -7.19 5.80 0.73
N ASN A 26 -7.91 6.89 0.51
CA ASN A 26 -9.03 6.91 -0.43
C ASN A 26 -8.59 6.72 -1.87
N ALA A 27 -7.45 7.29 -2.28
CA ALA A 27 -6.87 7.07 -3.61
C ALA A 27 -6.49 5.59 -3.82
N ILE A 28 -5.91 4.95 -2.81
CA ILE A 28 -5.59 3.51 -2.82
C ILE A 28 -6.87 2.67 -2.92
N LYS A 29 -7.87 2.93 -2.07
CA LYS A 29 -9.17 2.24 -2.09
C LYS A 29 -9.87 2.38 -3.44
N LYS A 30 -9.95 3.61 -3.97
CA LYS A 30 -10.55 3.90 -5.28
C LYS A 30 -9.83 3.16 -6.39
N SER A 31 -8.50 3.12 -6.35
CA SER A 31 -7.70 2.38 -7.34
C SER A 31 -7.94 0.87 -7.26
N ALA A 32 -7.98 0.30 -6.05
CA ALA A 32 -8.28 -1.12 -5.84
C ALA A 32 -9.67 -1.51 -6.37
N VAL A 33 -10.70 -0.71 -6.06
CA VAL A 33 -12.05 -0.90 -6.58
C VAL A 33 -12.07 -0.76 -8.10
N ARG A 34 -11.37 0.24 -8.66
CA ARG A 34 -11.26 0.45 -10.11
C ARG A 34 -10.66 -0.76 -10.81
N PHE A 35 -9.58 -1.33 -10.29
CA PHE A 35 -8.95 -2.51 -10.88
C PHE A 35 -9.92 -3.68 -10.93
N HIS A 36 -10.66 -3.94 -9.84
CA HIS A 36 -11.63 -5.03 -9.80
C HIS A 36 -12.84 -4.77 -10.70
N ALA A 37 -13.44 -3.58 -10.64
CA ALA A 37 -14.58 -3.22 -11.48
C ALA A 37 -14.23 -3.25 -12.97
N ARG A 38 -13.04 -2.78 -13.35
CA ARG A 38 -12.58 -2.77 -14.75
C ARG A 38 -12.33 -4.19 -15.26
N GLU A 39 -11.76 -5.07 -14.44
CA GLU A 39 -11.58 -6.50 -14.76
C GLU A 39 -12.93 -7.13 -15.11
N VAL A 40 -13.95 -6.96 -14.25
CA VAL A 40 -15.30 -7.49 -14.47
C VAL A 40 -15.97 -6.88 -15.71
N LEU A 41 -15.97 -5.56 -15.86
CA LEU A 41 -16.62 -4.89 -16.99
C LEU A 41 -15.98 -5.25 -18.34
N GLN A 42 -14.65 -5.44 -18.38
CA GLN A 42 -13.94 -5.81 -19.60
C GLN A 42 -14.09 -7.30 -19.93
N GLU A 43 -14.20 -8.17 -18.93
CA GLU A 43 -14.58 -9.56 -19.13
C GLU A 43 -16.00 -9.66 -19.70
N LEU A 44 -16.98 -8.97 -19.11
CA LEU A 44 -18.35 -8.92 -19.61
C LEU A 44 -18.44 -8.36 -21.04
N ASP A 45 -17.75 -7.26 -21.37
CA ASP A 45 -17.74 -6.72 -22.74
C ASP A 45 -17.02 -7.67 -23.71
N SER A 46 -16.00 -8.41 -23.26
CA SER A 46 -15.30 -9.41 -24.09
C SER A 46 -16.15 -10.64 -24.40
N GLU A 47 -16.98 -11.08 -23.45
CA GLU A 47 -17.94 -12.16 -23.61
C GLU A 47 -19.12 -11.73 -24.49
N HIS A 48 -19.66 -10.52 -24.27
CA HIS A 48 -20.77 -9.98 -25.06
C HIS A 48 -20.38 -9.57 -26.49
N LYS A 49 -19.17 -9.03 -26.73
CA LYS A 49 -18.72 -8.65 -28.09
C LYS A 49 -18.04 -9.77 -28.86
N ALA A 50 -17.83 -10.94 -28.27
CA ALA A 50 -17.00 -11.99 -28.84
C ALA A 50 -15.69 -11.40 -29.41
N LEU A 51 -14.71 -11.13 -28.55
CA LEU A 51 -13.33 -10.91 -28.98
C LEU A 51 -12.86 -12.15 -29.80
N LYS A 52 -13.12 -12.10 -31.11
CA LYS A 52 -12.92 -13.16 -32.12
C LYS A 52 -11.50 -13.20 -32.68
N LEU A 53 -10.63 -12.27 -32.29
CA LEU A 53 -9.22 -12.27 -32.70
C LEU A 53 -8.41 -12.99 -31.63
N VAL A 54 -8.37 -14.32 -31.75
CA VAL A 54 -7.37 -15.15 -31.09
C VAL A 54 -6.20 -15.26 -32.05
N THR A 55 -5.05 -14.76 -31.64
CA THR A 55 -3.80 -14.94 -32.38
C THR A 55 -2.85 -15.79 -31.56
N THR A 56 -2.36 -16.85 -32.15
CA THR A 56 -1.31 -17.68 -31.56
C THR A 56 0.03 -17.19 -32.08
N ASP A 57 0.94 -16.82 -31.18
CA ASP A 57 2.34 -16.68 -31.55
C ASP A 57 2.90 -18.10 -31.74
N THR A 58 3.00 -18.53 -32.99
CA THR A 58 3.43 -19.88 -33.35
C THR A 58 4.88 -20.17 -32.96
N LYS A 59 5.72 -19.16 -32.70
CA LYS A 59 7.11 -19.36 -32.28
C LYS A 59 7.26 -19.71 -30.80
N ALA A 60 6.34 -19.24 -29.96
CA ALA A 60 6.36 -19.48 -28.52
C ALA A 60 5.16 -20.31 -28.01
N GLY A 61 4.18 -20.59 -28.88
CA GLY A 61 2.93 -21.28 -28.55
C GLY A 61 2.07 -20.56 -27.51
N ASN A 62 2.26 -19.25 -27.36
CA ASN A 62 1.42 -18.40 -26.51
C ASN A 62 0.18 -17.97 -27.28
N THR A 63 -0.92 -17.80 -26.57
CA THR A 63 -2.20 -17.39 -27.15
C THR A 63 -2.58 -16.03 -26.64
N TYR A 64 -2.76 -15.07 -27.56
CA TYR A 64 -3.32 -13.77 -27.24
C TYR A 64 -4.77 -13.70 -27.71
N ARG A 65 -5.66 -13.28 -26.81
CA ARG A 65 -7.07 -13.00 -27.07
C ARG A 65 -7.32 -11.53 -26.79
N GLY A 66 -7.52 -10.74 -27.84
CA GLY A 66 -7.71 -9.30 -27.67
C GLY A 66 -7.64 -8.56 -29.00
N ARG A 67 -7.74 -7.23 -28.94
CA ARG A 67 -7.61 -6.41 -30.14
C ARG A 67 -6.15 -6.29 -30.58
N LEU A 68 -5.97 -6.22 -31.90
CA LEU A 68 -4.72 -5.82 -32.53
C LEU A 68 -4.87 -4.43 -33.17
N GLN A 69 -3.79 -3.66 -33.14
CA GLN A 69 -3.62 -2.43 -33.92
C GLN A 69 -2.24 -2.50 -34.57
N ASP A 70 -2.20 -2.37 -35.90
CA ASP A 70 -0.96 -2.48 -36.70
C ASP A 70 -0.18 -3.79 -36.43
N GLY A 71 -0.90 -4.90 -36.28
CA GLY A 71 -0.33 -6.22 -35.98
C GLY A 71 0.23 -6.37 -34.55
N LYS A 72 0.00 -5.39 -33.66
CA LYS A 72 0.46 -5.41 -32.26
C LYS A 72 -0.71 -5.48 -31.27
N PHE A 73 -0.51 -6.12 -30.13
CA PHE A 73 -1.48 -6.15 -29.01
C PHE A 73 -1.81 -4.73 -28.59
N HIS A 74 -3.10 -4.40 -28.62
CA HIS A 74 -3.60 -3.07 -28.31
C HIS A 74 -4.99 -3.14 -27.68
N GLY A 75 -5.27 -2.27 -26.71
CA GLY A 75 -6.51 -2.26 -25.96
C GLY A 75 -6.59 -3.42 -24.98
N TYR A 76 -7.80 -3.80 -24.55
CA TYR A 76 -7.94 -4.92 -23.64
C TYR A 76 -7.59 -6.25 -24.31
N GLY A 77 -6.85 -7.10 -23.59
CA GLY A 77 -6.49 -8.44 -24.04
C GLY A 77 -5.94 -9.32 -22.95
N VAL A 78 -5.94 -10.63 -23.24
CA VAL A 78 -5.48 -11.70 -22.37
C VAL A 78 -4.40 -12.48 -23.11
N LEU A 79 -3.20 -12.52 -22.56
CA LEU A 79 -2.07 -13.32 -23.05
C LEU A 79 -1.91 -14.54 -22.15
N THR A 80 -2.16 -15.72 -22.69
CA THR A 80 -1.94 -17.01 -22.03
C THR A 80 -0.64 -17.61 -22.51
N TYR A 81 0.27 -17.88 -21.58
CA TYR A 81 1.54 -18.53 -21.85
C TYR A 81 1.38 -20.06 -21.81
N GLN A 82 2.27 -20.79 -22.49
CA GLN A 82 2.27 -22.27 -22.43
C GLN A 82 2.37 -22.85 -21.00
N SER A 83 3.05 -22.12 -20.10
CA SER A 83 3.11 -22.45 -18.67
C SER A 83 1.76 -22.42 -17.93
N GLY A 84 0.68 -21.96 -18.57
CA GLY A 84 -0.60 -21.68 -17.93
C GLY A 84 -0.71 -20.27 -17.35
N ARG A 85 0.42 -19.55 -17.21
CA ARG A 85 0.44 -18.16 -16.76
C ARG A 85 -0.46 -17.27 -17.63
N VAL A 86 -1.12 -16.30 -17.01
CA VAL A 86 -1.96 -15.32 -17.70
C VAL A 86 -1.52 -13.89 -17.38
N ASP A 87 -1.32 -13.07 -18.41
CA ASP A 87 -1.20 -11.62 -18.29
C ASP A 87 -2.44 -11.00 -18.94
N LYS A 88 -3.22 -10.21 -18.20
CA LYS A 88 -4.47 -9.61 -18.71
C LYS A 88 -4.60 -8.14 -18.37
N GLY A 89 -5.16 -7.36 -19.28
CA GLY A 89 -5.38 -5.93 -19.08
C GLY A 89 -5.28 -5.13 -20.37
N ILE A 90 -4.92 -3.85 -20.24
CA ILE A 90 -4.74 -2.90 -21.33
C ILE A 90 -3.34 -3.04 -21.90
N TRP A 91 -3.27 -3.37 -23.19
CA TRP A 91 -2.07 -3.47 -23.99
C TRP A 91 -1.88 -2.23 -24.87
N GLN A 92 -0.63 -1.83 -25.05
CA GLN A 92 -0.21 -0.79 -25.98
C GLN A 92 1.06 -1.26 -26.67
N GLN A 93 1.00 -1.46 -27.99
CA GLN A 93 2.16 -1.86 -28.80
C GLN A 93 2.89 -3.10 -28.23
N ASN A 94 2.16 -4.21 -28.00
CA ASN A 94 2.68 -5.45 -27.39
C ASN A 94 3.11 -5.36 -25.92
N LYS A 95 2.96 -4.21 -25.26
CA LYS A 95 3.31 -4.05 -23.85
C LYS A 95 2.06 -3.92 -23.00
N LEU A 96 1.98 -4.70 -21.92
CA LEU A 96 0.97 -4.50 -20.89
C LEU A 96 1.22 -3.15 -20.22
N HIS A 97 0.23 -2.26 -20.25
CA HIS A 97 0.28 -0.91 -19.67
C HIS A 97 -0.49 -0.81 -18.37
N GLU A 98 -1.62 -1.50 -18.24
CA GLU A 98 -2.37 -1.60 -16.99
C GLU A 98 -2.99 -2.98 -16.92
N GLY A 99 -2.86 -3.69 -15.80
CA GLY A 99 -3.49 -5.01 -15.69
C GLY A 99 -2.95 -5.87 -14.57
N HIS A 100 -3.30 -7.16 -14.67
CA HIS A 100 -2.89 -8.22 -13.76
C HIS A 100 -1.79 -9.06 -14.42
N LYS A 101 -0.67 -9.21 -13.71
CA LYS A 101 0.47 -10.00 -14.17
C LYS A 101 1.01 -10.90 -13.07
N HIS A 102 1.29 -12.15 -13.43
CA HIS A 102 1.98 -13.14 -12.60
C HIS A 102 3.48 -13.09 -12.88
N HIS A 103 4.28 -13.00 -11.82
CA HIS A 103 5.74 -13.00 -11.91
C HIS A 103 6.30 -14.41 -11.69
N SER A 104 7.48 -14.68 -12.25
CA SER A 104 8.17 -15.95 -12.09
C SER A 104 8.54 -16.27 -10.63
N ASN A 105 8.63 -15.26 -9.77
CA ASN A 105 8.88 -15.41 -8.33
C ASN A 105 7.60 -15.74 -7.52
N GLY A 106 6.47 -16.01 -8.18
CA GLY A 106 5.20 -16.34 -7.53
C GLY A 106 4.42 -15.13 -7.00
N THR A 107 4.89 -13.90 -7.20
CA THR A 107 4.08 -12.70 -6.89
C THR A 107 3.15 -12.35 -8.03
N CYS A 108 2.01 -11.74 -7.71
CA CYS A 108 1.19 -11.05 -8.68
C CYS A 108 1.16 -9.56 -8.42
N TYR A 109 0.82 -8.84 -9.47
CA TYR A 109 0.60 -7.41 -9.41
C TYR A 109 -0.59 -7.00 -10.24
N LYS A 110 -1.47 -6.20 -9.63
CA LYS A 110 -2.55 -5.48 -10.30
C LYS A 110 -2.24 -3.99 -10.25
N GLY A 111 -1.99 -3.39 -11.41
CA GLY A 111 -1.68 -1.96 -11.48
C GLY A 111 -1.11 -1.52 -12.82
N VAL A 112 -0.41 -0.39 -12.80
CA VAL A 112 0.15 0.25 -13.99
C VAL A 112 1.58 -0.21 -14.24
N TRP A 113 1.89 -0.36 -15.52
CA TRP A 113 3.18 -0.77 -16.05
C TRP A 113 3.70 0.32 -16.98
N GLU A 114 4.93 0.76 -16.72
CA GLU A 114 5.65 1.70 -17.58
C GLU A 114 7.03 1.12 -17.88
N ASN A 115 7.38 1.02 -19.17
CA ASN A 115 8.65 0.45 -19.62
C ASN A 115 8.96 -0.93 -19.00
N GLY A 116 7.92 -1.76 -18.81
CA GLY A 116 8.05 -3.10 -18.23
C GLY A 116 8.25 -3.13 -16.72
N LYS A 117 8.11 -2.00 -16.02
CA LYS A 117 8.22 -1.90 -14.56
C LYS A 117 6.90 -1.44 -13.94
N GLN A 118 6.61 -1.90 -12.72
CA GLN A 118 5.41 -1.50 -11.98
C GLN A 118 5.56 -0.05 -11.52
N GLN A 119 4.51 0.75 -11.70
CA GLN A 119 4.49 2.17 -11.34
C GLN A 119 3.15 2.56 -10.70
N GLY A 120 3.20 3.62 -9.88
CA GLY A 120 2.02 4.25 -9.30
C GLY A 120 1.27 3.34 -8.33
N ILE A 121 0.00 3.66 -8.09
CA ILE A 121 -0.84 2.92 -7.15
C ILE A 121 -1.16 1.53 -7.74
N GLY A 122 -0.82 0.48 -7.00
CA GLY A 122 -1.16 -0.90 -7.35
C GLY A 122 -1.28 -1.82 -6.15
N ILE A 123 -1.61 -3.07 -6.43
CA ILE A 123 -1.75 -4.15 -5.46
C ILE A 123 -0.71 -5.22 -5.78
N GLN A 124 0.17 -5.54 -4.83
CA GLN A 124 1.13 -6.63 -4.95
C GLN A 124 0.85 -7.70 -3.89
N TYR A 125 0.86 -8.96 -4.28
CA TYR A 125 0.57 -10.07 -3.38
C TYR A 125 1.27 -11.35 -3.83
N LEU A 126 1.44 -12.30 -2.91
CA LEU A 126 1.88 -13.66 -3.27
C LEU A 126 0.71 -14.41 -3.91
N CYS A 127 0.98 -15.23 -4.92
CA CYS A 127 -0.04 -15.97 -5.66
C CYS A 127 0.05 -17.48 -5.46
N HIS A 128 -1.09 -18.09 -5.22
CA HIS A 128 -1.32 -19.54 -5.27
C HIS A 128 -2.61 -19.74 -6.07
N ASP A 129 -2.50 -20.38 -7.24
CA ASP A 129 -3.61 -20.60 -8.19
C ASP A 129 -4.40 -19.31 -8.54
N ASP A 130 -3.68 -18.26 -8.96
CA ASP A 130 -4.20 -16.92 -9.31
C ASP A 130 -4.96 -16.21 -8.18
N LYS A 131 -4.85 -16.71 -6.94
CA LYS A 131 -5.44 -16.14 -5.74
C LYS A 131 -4.35 -15.67 -4.77
N PRO A 132 -4.64 -14.66 -3.93
CA PRO A 132 -3.71 -14.25 -2.89
C PRO A 132 -3.36 -15.40 -1.95
N ALA A 133 -2.10 -15.85 -2.00
CA ALA A 133 -1.52 -16.81 -1.09
C ALA A 133 -1.24 -16.09 0.25
N ALA A 134 -2.16 -16.27 1.20
CA ALA A 134 -2.14 -15.63 2.51
C ALA A 134 -2.45 -14.12 2.52
N ASN A 135 -2.61 -13.57 3.73
CA ASN A 135 -2.89 -12.16 3.99
C ASN A 135 -1.69 -11.23 3.72
N THR A 136 -0.67 -11.67 2.95
CA THR A 136 0.48 -10.83 2.58
C THR A 136 0.18 -10.03 1.32
N GLN A 137 -0.25 -8.80 1.51
CA GLN A 137 -0.75 -7.94 0.45
C GLN A 137 -0.29 -6.51 0.67
N TYR A 138 0.30 -5.91 -0.35
CA TYR A 138 0.66 -4.51 -0.39
C TYR A 138 -0.32 -3.75 -1.28
N TYR A 139 -0.73 -2.58 -0.79
CA TYR A 139 -1.59 -1.63 -1.48
C TYR A 139 -0.94 -0.26 -1.40
N GLY A 140 -0.55 0.34 -2.50
CA GLY A 140 0.06 1.66 -2.43
C GLY A 140 0.86 2.00 -3.66
N ASN A 141 1.67 3.04 -3.54
CA ASN A 141 2.54 3.49 -4.60
C ASN A 141 3.71 2.52 -4.78
N LEU A 142 4.01 2.18 -6.04
CA LEU A 142 5.23 1.49 -6.44
C LEU A 142 6.03 2.39 -7.37
N LEU A 143 7.35 2.32 -7.22
CA LEU A 143 8.30 2.88 -8.16
C LEU A 143 9.24 1.77 -8.61
N ASN A 144 9.27 1.50 -9.91
CA ASN A 144 10.12 0.46 -10.49
C ASN A 144 9.96 -0.93 -9.84
N GLY A 145 8.73 -1.31 -9.47
CA GLY A 145 8.47 -2.62 -8.84
C GLY A 145 8.67 -2.68 -7.33
N LYS A 146 9.00 -1.56 -6.67
CA LYS A 146 9.23 -1.51 -5.22
C LYS A 146 8.24 -0.56 -4.55
N PRO A 147 7.68 -0.92 -3.37
CA PRO A 147 6.97 0.04 -2.53
C PRO A 147 7.77 1.33 -2.35
N ASN A 148 7.16 2.45 -2.69
CA ASN A 148 7.79 3.78 -2.63
C ASN A 148 6.69 4.85 -2.52
N GLY A 149 6.79 5.76 -1.55
CA GLY A 149 5.70 6.67 -1.17
C GLY A 149 4.73 6.01 -0.18
N PHE A 150 3.51 6.54 -0.07
CA PHE A 150 2.52 6.04 0.88
C PHE A 150 1.94 4.68 0.46
N GLY A 151 1.77 3.77 1.43
CA GLY A 151 1.19 2.45 1.21
C GLY A 151 0.76 1.72 2.49
N ILE A 152 -0.03 0.68 2.28
CA ILE A 152 -0.60 -0.21 3.29
C ILE A 152 -0.07 -1.62 3.02
N MET A 153 0.57 -2.23 4.02
CA MET A 153 1.01 -3.62 3.96
C MET A 153 0.26 -4.43 5.00
N CYS A 154 -0.46 -5.45 4.54
CA CYS A 154 -0.97 -6.53 5.36
C CYS A 154 0.08 -7.64 5.38
N TYR A 155 0.50 -8.08 6.56
CA TYR A 155 1.47 -9.15 6.74
C TYR A 155 0.78 -10.49 7.04
N ARG A 156 1.55 -11.57 6.91
CA ARG A 156 1.07 -12.94 7.18
C ARG A 156 0.60 -13.14 8.62
N ASP A 157 1.24 -12.46 9.58
CA ASP A 157 0.88 -12.48 11.01
C ASP A 157 -0.33 -11.61 11.35
N ALA A 158 -1.06 -11.14 10.34
CA ALA A 158 -2.18 -10.20 10.44
C ALA A 158 -1.79 -8.81 10.99
N SER A 159 -0.50 -8.51 11.12
CA SER A 159 -0.08 -7.13 11.35
C SER A 159 -0.32 -6.27 10.10
N ILE A 160 -0.58 -4.99 10.31
CA ILE A 160 -0.87 -4.03 9.25
C ILE A 160 0.05 -2.83 9.44
N TYR A 161 0.82 -2.47 8.42
CA TYR A 161 1.54 -1.20 8.37
C TYR A 161 0.82 -0.22 7.45
N VAL A 162 0.72 1.03 7.87
CA VAL A 162 0.18 2.15 7.10
C VAL A 162 1.17 3.31 7.23
N GLY A 163 1.78 3.73 6.13
CA GLY A 163 2.74 4.83 6.16
C GLY A 163 3.65 4.88 4.95
N ASP A 164 4.76 5.58 5.10
CA ASP A 164 5.69 5.82 4.00
C ASP A 164 6.60 4.61 3.76
N TRP A 165 6.93 4.45 2.48
CA TRP A 165 7.86 3.46 1.97
C TRP A 165 8.94 4.13 1.16
N GLN A 166 10.16 3.60 1.26
CA GLN A 166 11.26 3.96 0.37
C GLN A 166 11.99 2.69 -0.02
N ASN A 167 12.07 2.42 -1.32
CA ASN A 167 12.82 1.28 -1.87
C ASN A 167 12.45 -0.08 -1.23
N ALA A 168 11.15 -0.33 -1.04
CA ALA A 168 10.60 -1.53 -0.39
C ALA A 168 10.81 -1.64 1.12
N GLN A 169 11.24 -0.58 1.79
CA GLN A 169 11.44 -0.53 3.25
C GLN A 169 10.50 0.52 3.86
N ARG A 170 9.99 0.26 5.06
CA ARG A 170 9.27 1.28 5.84
C ARG A 170 10.23 2.44 6.11
N HIS A 171 9.76 3.64 5.85
CA HIS A 171 10.54 4.88 5.98
C HIS A 171 9.59 6.00 6.44
N GLY A 172 10.11 7.18 6.77
CA GLY A 172 9.28 8.36 7.03
C GLY A 172 8.37 8.17 8.23
N GLN A 173 7.10 8.51 8.10
CA GLN A 173 6.09 8.32 9.15
C GLN A 173 5.26 7.07 8.89
N GLY A 174 4.87 6.38 9.95
CA GLY A 174 4.01 5.23 9.80
C GLY A 174 3.50 4.62 11.10
N VAL A 175 2.41 3.88 10.97
CA VAL A 175 1.83 3.11 12.06
C VAL A 175 1.84 1.64 11.68
N ILE A 176 2.37 0.79 12.57
CA ILE A 176 2.18 -0.66 12.50
C ILE A 176 1.26 -1.10 13.61
N PHE A 177 0.23 -1.88 13.26
CA PHE A 177 -0.71 -2.53 14.17
C PHE A 177 -0.47 -4.02 14.15
N SER A 178 -0.57 -4.64 15.31
CA SER A 178 -0.73 -6.08 15.49
C SER A 178 -1.91 -6.30 16.43
N VAL A 179 -2.32 -7.56 16.65
CA VAL A 179 -3.46 -7.91 17.52
C VAL A 179 -3.41 -7.24 18.90
N LYS A 180 -2.21 -6.95 19.40
CA LYS A 180 -1.97 -6.60 20.82
C LYS A 180 -1.11 -5.37 21.04
N ARG A 181 -0.50 -4.84 19.98
CA ARG A 181 0.54 -3.81 20.05
C ARG A 181 0.48 -2.93 18.81
N PHE A 182 0.80 -1.67 18.97
CA PHE A 182 1.11 -0.79 17.85
C PHE A 182 2.39 -0.02 18.11
N TYR A 183 2.98 0.46 17.02
CA TYR A 183 3.96 1.53 17.05
C TYR A 183 3.54 2.59 16.02
N MET A 184 3.50 3.85 16.44
CA MET A 184 3.28 5.01 15.59
C MET A 184 4.47 5.94 15.74
N GLY A 185 5.12 6.30 14.64
CA GLY A 185 6.22 7.25 14.68
C GLY A 185 7.11 7.14 13.44
N GLN A 186 8.35 7.58 13.62
CA GLN A 186 9.31 7.62 12.53
C GLN A 186 9.92 6.24 12.23
N TRP A 187 10.26 6.02 10.96
CA TRP A 187 10.85 4.82 10.43
C TRP A 187 12.06 5.16 9.56
N LEU A 188 13.10 4.36 9.67
CA LEU A 188 14.30 4.44 8.84
C LEU A 188 14.73 3.04 8.44
N ASN A 189 14.56 2.69 7.17
CA ASN A 189 14.99 1.42 6.59
C ASN A 189 14.48 0.21 7.39
N ASP A 190 13.16 0.13 7.56
CA ASP A 190 12.42 -0.88 8.32
C ASP A 190 12.65 -0.88 9.84
N LYS A 191 13.38 0.09 10.37
CA LYS A 191 13.63 0.21 11.80
C LYS A 191 12.87 1.40 12.37
N ARG A 192 12.26 1.21 13.53
CA ARG A 192 11.73 2.31 14.34
C ARG A 192 12.87 3.27 14.64
N HIS A 193 12.66 4.54 14.34
CA HIS A 193 13.65 5.57 14.50
C HIS A 193 12.99 6.87 14.94
N GLY A 194 13.77 7.83 15.44
CA GLY A 194 13.30 9.12 15.92
C GLY A 194 12.18 9.02 16.94
N PHE A 195 11.23 9.95 16.94
CA PHE A 195 10.17 9.95 17.94
C PHE A 195 9.02 9.01 17.57
N GLY A 196 8.53 8.27 18.57
CA GLY A 196 7.41 7.37 18.38
C GLY A 196 6.75 6.93 19.68
N ILE A 197 5.52 6.46 19.52
CA ILE A 197 4.64 5.94 20.57
C ILE A 197 4.53 4.43 20.36
N HIS A 198 4.93 3.65 21.36
CA HIS A 198 4.78 2.20 21.37
C HIS A 198 3.80 1.78 22.46
N SER A 199 2.85 0.91 22.16
CA SER A 199 2.03 0.21 23.17
C SER A 199 2.50 -1.24 23.33
N CYS A 200 2.86 -1.66 24.54
CA CYS A 200 3.08 -3.08 24.83
C CYS A 200 1.79 -3.74 25.35
N TYR A 201 1.81 -5.07 25.42
CA TYR A 201 0.71 -5.83 26.00
C TYR A 201 0.55 -5.38 27.45
N GLU A 202 -0.68 -5.15 27.92
CA GLU A 202 -1.04 -4.63 29.27
C GLU A 202 -1.14 -3.10 29.42
N GLY A 203 -1.08 -2.34 28.32
CA GLY A 203 -1.47 -0.92 28.33
C GLY A 203 -0.37 0.06 28.75
N GLU A 204 0.82 -0.46 29.11
CA GLU A 204 2.05 0.31 29.23
C GLU A 204 2.46 0.90 27.87
N LYS A 205 2.94 2.14 27.93
CA LYS A 205 3.33 2.92 26.76
C LYS A 205 4.67 3.57 26.95
N TYR A 206 5.41 3.60 25.87
CA TYR A 206 6.70 4.26 25.77
C TYR A 206 6.58 5.33 24.69
N ASP A 207 6.47 6.57 25.14
CA ASP A 207 6.62 7.76 24.31
C ASP A 207 8.08 8.18 24.43
N GLY A 208 8.81 8.25 23.32
CA GLY A 208 10.22 8.65 23.38
C GLY A 208 10.98 8.46 22.08
N GLU A 209 12.29 8.56 22.18
CA GLU A 209 13.20 8.46 21.05
C GLU A 209 13.57 6.99 20.77
N TRP A 210 13.64 6.65 19.49
CA TRP A 210 13.99 5.34 18.97
C TRP A 210 15.24 5.45 18.10
N LYS A 211 16.20 4.56 18.33
CA LYS A 211 17.38 4.43 17.48
C LYS A 211 17.48 3.00 16.98
N LEU A 212 17.19 2.80 15.69
CA LEU A 212 17.34 1.51 15.01
C LEU A 212 16.64 0.35 15.76
N ASN A 213 15.37 0.55 16.13
CA ASN A 213 14.53 -0.34 16.96
C ASN A 213 14.79 -0.34 18.47
N HIS A 214 15.83 0.32 18.97
CA HIS A 214 16.09 0.44 20.40
C HIS A 214 15.41 1.68 20.97
N PHE A 215 14.62 1.49 22.03
CA PHE A 215 14.00 2.59 22.76
C PHE A 215 15.06 3.26 23.65
N HIS A 216 15.20 4.57 23.52
CA HIS A 216 16.05 5.41 24.35
C HIS A 216 15.12 6.22 25.26
N GLN A 217 15.04 5.81 26.53
CA GLN A 217 14.22 6.49 27.52
C GLN A 217 14.93 7.76 27.98
N TYR A 218 14.37 8.93 27.71
CA TYR A 218 14.60 10.09 28.56
C TYR A 218 13.62 9.99 29.74
N ASP A 219 14.08 10.27 30.95
CA ASP A 219 13.23 10.30 32.14
C ASP A 219 12.01 11.19 31.89
N MET A 220 10.81 10.62 32.07
CA MET A 220 9.53 11.29 31.82
C MET A 220 9.17 12.35 32.88
N HIS A 221 10.16 13.10 33.37
CA HIS A 221 9.95 14.17 34.35
C HIS A 221 9.75 15.55 33.75
N GLU A 222 9.92 15.72 32.43
CA GLU A 222 9.61 16.99 31.75
C GLU A 222 8.52 16.77 30.69
N GLY A 223 7.39 17.46 30.88
CA GLY A 223 6.16 17.27 30.12
C GLY A 223 6.37 17.50 28.62
N ILE A 224 6.30 16.42 27.85
CA ILE A 224 6.14 16.51 26.39
C ILE A 224 4.65 16.77 26.12
N GLU A 225 4.31 18.02 25.83
CA GLU A 225 2.98 18.38 25.35
C GLU A 225 2.85 18.10 23.84
N TRP A 226 1.83 17.33 23.48
CA TRP A 226 1.51 17.00 22.09
C TRP A 226 0.37 17.90 21.61
N HIS A 227 0.63 18.81 20.68
CA HIS A 227 -0.43 19.62 20.07
C HIS A 227 -0.91 18.98 18.75
N LEU A 228 -2.19 18.60 18.71
CA LEU A 228 -2.89 18.33 17.45
C LEU A 228 -3.37 19.68 16.91
N ASN A 229 -2.60 20.31 16.02
CA ASN A 229 -3.05 21.52 15.33
C ASN A 229 -3.99 21.12 14.18
N LEU A 230 -5.28 21.04 14.48
CA LEU A 230 -6.32 21.01 13.46
C LEU A 230 -6.47 22.43 12.91
N TYR A 231 -5.75 22.78 11.85
CA TYR A 231 -6.05 24.01 11.12
C TYR A 231 -7.41 23.83 10.44
N PRO A 232 -8.44 24.64 10.76
CA PRO A 232 -9.68 24.61 10.03
C PRO A 232 -9.47 25.36 8.73
N SER A 233 -8.95 24.71 7.69
CA SER A 233 -9.04 25.26 6.34
C SER A 233 -10.47 25.04 5.85
N GLN A 234 -11.25 26.11 5.81
CA GLN A 234 -12.46 26.15 5.00
C GLN A 234 -12.05 25.80 3.56
N LEU A 235 -12.53 24.65 3.07
CA LEU A 235 -12.17 23.99 1.80
C LEU A 235 -10.89 23.14 1.89
N TYR A 236 -11.10 21.81 1.91
CA TYR A 236 -10.13 20.75 1.57
C TYR A 236 -8.65 21.10 1.73
N GLY A 237 -8.11 21.01 2.95
CA GLY A 237 -6.69 21.28 3.19
C GLY A 237 -6.16 20.43 4.34
N ASN A 238 -5.08 19.72 4.05
CA ASN A 238 -4.38 18.73 4.87
C ASN A 238 -4.23 19.14 6.34
N ALA A 239 -4.64 18.26 7.26
CA ALA A 239 -4.16 18.34 8.63
C ALA A 239 -2.73 17.77 8.65
N GLU A 240 -1.73 18.58 8.98
CA GLU A 240 -0.39 18.06 9.27
C GLU A 240 -0.31 17.69 10.74
N LEU A 241 0.06 16.44 11.02
CA LEU A 241 0.49 16.05 12.36
C LEU A 241 1.94 16.55 12.55
N LEU A 242 2.10 17.78 13.02
CA LEU A 242 3.41 18.34 13.32
C LEU A 242 3.87 17.88 14.71
N PHE A 243 5.00 17.17 14.75
CA PHE A 243 5.62 16.73 16.00
C PHE A 243 6.62 17.80 16.47
N HIS A 244 6.20 18.69 17.37
CA HIS A 244 7.11 19.65 18.00
C HIS A 244 7.54 19.18 19.39
N HIS A 245 8.84 19.23 19.67
CA HIS A 245 9.39 19.14 21.01
C HIS A 245 9.47 20.56 21.58
N ASN A 246 8.52 20.94 22.43
CA ASN A 246 8.66 22.14 23.24
C ASN A 246 9.26 21.72 24.59
N ARG A 247 10.44 22.26 24.91
CA ARG A 247 10.90 22.29 26.30
C ARG A 247 10.05 23.31 27.03
N VAL A 248 9.26 22.87 28.00
CA VAL A 248 8.64 23.79 28.96
C VAL A 248 9.73 24.12 29.99
N PRO A 249 10.23 25.37 30.07
CA PRO A 249 11.10 25.75 31.17
C PRO A 249 10.27 25.70 32.46
N THR A 250 10.84 25.11 33.51
CA THR A 250 10.30 25.10 34.88
C THR A 250 10.07 26.50 35.43
#